data_AF-A0A915YM81-F1
#
_entry.id   AF-A0A915YM81-F1
#
_cell.length_a   1.000
_cell.length_b   1.000
_cell.length_c   1.000
_cell.angle_alpha   90.00
_cell.angle_beta   90.00
_cell.angle_gamma   90.00
#
_symmetry.space_group_name_H-M   'P 1'
#
loop_
_entity.id
_entity.type
_entity.pdbx_description
1 polymer ?
#
loop_
_entity_poly.entity_id
_entity_poly.type
_entity_poly.pdbx_seq_one_letter_code
_entity_poly.pdbx_strand_id
1 'polypeptide(L)'
;MFKLISILSIWFSALCVPTAELNQPTNEQAPDRTAKIQVALLLDTSGSMDGLIEQAKSQLWKMVNELATSKKGGKAPAIELALYEYGKSSLPQGKGYLQQLVPLTTDLDLVSEKLFGLQTNGGDEYCGWVIQEATQNLKWSESNEDLKIIIIAGNEEFTQGTVDYKKACKGAITNGIVVNTIYCGDCEEGIRYWWKDGADRADGKYMCINQNDQVAHIETPYDKEISTLNDELNKTYIAFGSAGKDRQARQLKQDANADSYGMANKAERAISKSKKSTYNNAAWDAVDAVAEDEEFIVKLEEEQLPEEMKKMTMEERKNYVEEKAKEREEIQRKIQEAAKKRTAFITEKHKEAAGDEKNTLDAVMLKAVREQAEKQKFKFEK
;
A
#
# COMPACT_ATOMS: atom_id res chain seq x y z
N MET A 1 -4.56 13.07 91.42
CA MET A 1 -4.92 13.12 89.99
C MET A 1 -4.42 11.83 89.35
N PHE A 2 -5.31 10.93 88.96
CA PHE A 2 -5.21 10.01 87.82
C PHE A 2 -6.46 9.11 87.87
N LYS A 3 -7.22 9.13 86.79
CA LYS A 3 -8.60 8.63 86.68
C LYS A 3 -8.66 7.10 86.55
N LEU A 4 -9.72 6.55 87.13
CA LEU A 4 -10.16 5.16 87.10
C LEU A 4 -10.28 4.58 85.68
N ILE A 5 -9.88 3.32 85.59
CA ILE A 5 -10.20 2.35 84.55
C ILE A 5 -11.66 1.91 84.72
N SER A 6 -12.43 1.89 83.64
CA SER A 6 -13.65 1.08 83.56
C SER A 6 -13.79 0.49 82.16
N ILE A 7 -13.90 -0.83 82.14
CA ILE A 7 -14.08 -1.69 80.98
C ILE A 7 -15.52 -1.50 80.46
N LEU A 8 -15.69 -1.32 79.15
CA LEU A 8 -16.98 -1.55 78.52
C LEU A 8 -16.80 -2.22 77.15
N SER A 9 -17.30 -3.45 77.09
CA SER A 9 -17.44 -4.30 75.92
C SER A 9 -18.39 -3.65 74.90
N ILE A 10 -17.99 -3.55 73.64
CA ILE A 10 -18.90 -3.17 72.55
C ILE A 10 -18.94 -4.29 71.51
N TRP A 11 -20.17 -4.71 71.28
CA TRP A 11 -20.62 -5.76 70.36
C TRP A 11 -20.32 -5.44 68.89
N PHE A 12 -20.01 -6.51 68.17
CA PHE A 12 -19.91 -6.57 66.71
C PHE A 12 -21.31 -6.39 66.08
N SER A 13 -21.55 -5.27 65.40
CA SER A 13 -22.67 -5.11 64.49
C SER A 13 -22.16 -5.18 63.06
N ALA A 14 -22.48 -6.27 62.37
CA ALA A 14 -22.20 -6.48 60.96
C ALA A 14 -23.01 -5.48 60.11
N LEU A 15 -22.32 -4.50 59.54
CA LEU A 15 -22.85 -3.67 58.46
C LEU A 15 -22.52 -4.37 57.14
N CYS A 16 -23.55 -4.94 56.52
CA CYS A 16 -23.53 -5.33 55.11
C CYS A 16 -23.33 -4.07 54.27
N VAL A 17 -22.10 -3.85 53.80
CA VAL A 17 -21.83 -2.89 52.73
C VAL A 17 -22.26 -3.56 51.43
N PRO A 18 -23.12 -2.94 50.60
CA PRO A 18 -23.43 -3.47 49.28
C PRO A 18 -22.14 -3.48 48.47
N THR A 19 -21.73 -4.65 48.01
CA THR A 19 -20.64 -4.82 47.05
C THR A 19 -20.98 -4.02 45.81
N ALA A 20 -20.25 -2.91 45.60
CA ALA A 20 -20.23 -2.23 44.32
C ALA A 20 -19.80 -3.26 43.27
N GLU A 21 -20.69 -3.60 42.35
CA GLU A 21 -20.33 -4.33 41.15
C GLU A 21 -19.21 -3.54 40.46
N LEU A 22 -18.04 -4.16 40.36
CA LEU A 22 -16.98 -3.71 39.49
C LEU A 22 -17.58 -3.65 38.09
N ASN A 23 -17.92 -2.45 37.64
CA ASN A 23 -18.23 -2.17 36.25
C ASN A 23 -17.14 -2.83 35.41
N GLN A 24 -17.53 -3.88 34.67
CA GLN A 24 -16.73 -4.42 33.60
C GLN A 24 -16.38 -3.23 32.70
N PRO A 25 -15.13 -3.13 32.19
CA PRO A 25 -14.80 -2.10 31.24
C PRO A 25 -15.77 -2.25 30.07
N THR A 26 -16.68 -1.29 29.94
CA THR A 26 -17.50 -1.12 28.76
C THR A 26 -16.54 -1.13 27.59
N ASN A 27 -16.69 -2.13 26.73
CA ASN A 27 -16.01 -2.23 25.45
C ASN A 27 -16.37 -0.97 24.67
N GLU A 28 -15.58 0.09 24.87
CA GLU A 28 -15.55 1.26 24.01
C GLU A 28 -15.27 0.67 22.63
N GLN A 29 -16.34 0.55 21.83
CA GLN A 29 -16.20 0.24 20.43
C GLN A 29 -15.25 1.30 19.89
N ALA A 30 -14.04 0.87 19.54
CA ALA A 30 -13.12 1.70 18.80
C ALA A 30 -13.92 2.32 17.65
N PRO A 31 -13.80 3.64 17.41
CA PRO A 31 -14.54 4.32 16.36
C PRO A 31 -14.45 3.50 15.08
N ASP A 32 -15.51 3.49 14.28
CA ASP A 32 -15.59 2.75 13.01
C ASP A 32 -14.56 3.29 12.00
N ARG A 33 -13.29 2.97 12.26
CA ARG A 33 -12.12 3.51 11.61
C ARG A 33 -11.64 2.46 10.64
N THR A 34 -11.61 2.82 9.37
CA THR A 34 -10.96 2.00 8.35
C THR A 34 -9.48 1.84 8.69
N ALA A 35 -9.06 0.60 8.96
CA ALA A 35 -7.66 0.29 9.20
C ALA A 35 -6.82 0.69 7.97
N LYS A 36 -5.57 1.08 8.19
CA LYS A 36 -4.65 1.49 7.14
C LYS A 36 -3.47 0.54 7.03
N ILE A 37 -3.03 0.35 5.79
CA ILE A 37 -1.73 -0.20 5.45
C ILE A 37 -0.98 0.90 4.69
N GLN A 38 0.06 1.45 5.29
CA GLN A 38 0.89 2.51 4.73
C GLN A 38 2.26 1.95 4.39
N VAL A 39 2.66 2.06 3.12
CA VAL A 39 3.95 1.55 2.64
C VAL A 39 4.72 2.68 1.93
N ALA A 40 5.93 2.95 2.37
CA ALA A 40 6.86 3.84 1.68
C ALA A 40 7.92 3.03 0.95
N LEU A 41 7.99 3.19 -0.37
CA LEU A 41 9.03 2.60 -1.22
C LEU A 41 10.15 3.63 -1.36
N LEU A 42 11.35 3.30 -0.88
CA LEU A 42 12.55 4.11 -1.01
C LEU A 42 13.47 3.37 -1.99
N LEU A 43 13.58 3.88 -3.22
CA LEU A 43 14.31 3.19 -4.28
C LEU A 43 15.58 3.95 -4.61
N ASP A 44 16.70 3.25 -4.56
CA ASP A 44 17.93 3.75 -5.15
C ASP A 44 17.75 3.85 -6.68
N THR A 45 18.17 4.98 -7.22
CA THR A 45 18.19 5.28 -8.65
C THR A 45 19.62 5.52 -9.15
N SER A 46 20.62 4.93 -8.49
CA SER A 46 21.99 4.87 -8.98
C SER A 46 22.09 4.07 -10.29
N GLY A 47 23.19 4.22 -11.03
CA GLY A 47 23.36 3.66 -12.39
C GLY A 47 23.28 2.12 -12.46
N SER A 48 23.49 1.42 -11.35
CA SER A 48 23.40 -0.05 -11.27
C SER A 48 21.98 -0.56 -11.08
N MET A 49 21.00 0.30 -10.78
CA MET A 49 19.69 -0.12 -10.25
C MET A 49 18.57 -0.29 -11.28
N ASP A 50 18.89 -0.23 -12.58
CA ASP A 50 17.89 -0.39 -13.65
C ASP A 50 17.08 -1.69 -13.46
N GLY A 51 17.75 -2.80 -13.19
CA GLY A 51 17.09 -4.09 -12.97
C GLY A 51 16.09 -4.08 -11.80
N LEU A 52 16.44 -3.46 -10.67
CA LEU A 52 15.53 -3.31 -9.53
C LEU A 52 14.31 -2.48 -9.92
N ILE A 53 14.52 -1.34 -10.59
CA ILE A 53 13.45 -0.42 -10.97
C ILE A 53 12.48 -1.11 -11.94
N GLU A 54 13.00 -1.88 -12.90
CA GLU A 54 12.18 -2.68 -13.82
C GLU A 54 11.40 -3.77 -13.08
N GLN A 55 12.02 -4.44 -12.10
CA GLN A 55 11.30 -5.38 -11.22
C GLN A 55 10.20 -4.66 -10.42
N ALA A 56 10.49 -3.52 -9.80
CA ALA A 56 9.51 -2.75 -9.03
C ALA A 56 8.30 -2.31 -9.90
N LYS A 57 8.55 -1.81 -11.12
CA LYS A 57 7.51 -1.47 -12.10
C LYS A 57 6.65 -2.70 -12.46
N SER A 58 7.27 -3.87 -12.62
CA SER A 58 6.55 -5.10 -12.97
C SER A 58 5.71 -5.69 -11.82
N GLN A 59 6.06 -5.40 -10.56
CA GLN A 59 5.48 -6.05 -9.38
C GLN A 59 4.55 -5.17 -8.55
N LEU A 60 4.46 -3.85 -8.83
CA LEU A 60 3.63 -2.91 -8.07
C LEU A 60 2.19 -3.42 -7.89
N TRP A 61 1.54 -3.84 -8.99
CA TRP A 61 0.15 -4.28 -8.97
C TRP A 61 -0.05 -5.58 -8.20
N LYS A 62 0.93 -6.49 -8.27
CA LYS A 62 0.90 -7.74 -7.49
C LYS A 62 0.96 -7.44 -5.98
N MET A 63 1.82 -6.51 -5.56
CA MET A 63 1.90 -6.06 -4.17
C MET A 63 0.57 -5.46 -3.70
N VAL A 64 0.01 -4.53 -4.47
CA VAL A 64 -1.30 -3.93 -4.17
C VAL A 64 -2.37 -5.01 -4.07
N ASN A 65 -2.39 -5.95 -5.00
CA ASN A 65 -3.39 -7.02 -5.04
C ASN A 65 -3.33 -7.92 -3.81
N GLU A 66 -2.14 -8.30 -3.35
CA GLU A 66 -1.97 -9.11 -2.14
C GLU A 66 -2.45 -8.35 -0.92
N LEU A 67 -2.00 -7.10 -0.75
CA LEU A 67 -2.42 -6.24 0.36
C LEU A 67 -3.93 -6.04 0.40
N ALA A 68 -4.57 -5.94 -0.77
CA ALA A 68 -6.01 -5.78 -0.92
C ALA A 68 -6.83 -7.00 -0.47
N THR A 69 -6.21 -8.19 -0.35
CA THR A 69 -6.89 -9.39 0.18
C THR A 69 -6.94 -9.41 1.71
N SER A 70 -6.21 -8.50 2.36
CA SER A 70 -6.19 -8.43 3.81
C SER A 70 -7.44 -7.76 4.36
N LYS A 71 -7.87 -8.18 5.56
CA LYS A 71 -8.98 -7.62 6.30
C LYS A 71 -8.63 -7.45 7.77
N LYS A 72 -9.11 -6.37 8.39
CA LYS A 72 -9.05 -6.16 9.83
C LYS A 72 -10.45 -5.89 10.35
N GLY A 73 -10.88 -6.65 11.35
CA GLY A 73 -12.26 -6.59 11.85
C GLY A 73 -13.32 -6.92 10.79
N GLY A 74 -12.97 -7.71 9.76
CA GLY A 74 -13.88 -8.04 8.64
C GLY A 74 -13.96 -6.97 7.55
N LYS A 75 -13.31 -5.82 7.72
CA LYS A 75 -13.27 -4.73 6.73
C LYS A 75 -11.93 -4.71 5.99
N ALA A 76 -11.96 -4.35 4.72
CA ALA A 76 -10.75 -4.13 3.93
C ALA A 76 -10.05 -2.84 4.40
N PRO A 77 -8.70 -2.80 4.47
CA PRO A 77 -7.99 -1.59 4.81
C PRO A 77 -7.92 -0.60 3.66
N ALA A 78 -7.70 0.67 4.01
CA ALA A 78 -7.17 1.65 3.09
C ALA A 78 -5.67 1.39 2.86
N ILE A 79 -5.25 1.28 1.60
CA ILE A 79 -3.85 1.13 1.22
C ILE A 79 -3.34 2.48 0.76
N GLU A 80 -2.26 2.96 1.38
CA GLU A 80 -1.58 4.19 0.98
C GLU A 80 -0.13 3.87 0.65
N LEU A 81 0.31 4.30 -0.53
CA LEU A 81 1.69 4.14 -0.98
C LEU A 81 2.38 5.48 -1.08
N ALA A 82 3.66 5.52 -0.71
CA ALA A 82 4.56 6.64 -0.93
C ALA A 82 5.77 6.17 -1.74
N LEU A 83 6.38 7.09 -2.47
CA LEU A 83 7.56 6.81 -3.29
C LEU A 83 8.63 7.89 -3.08
N TYR A 84 9.83 7.45 -2.76
CA TYR A 84 11.05 8.24 -2.75
C TYR A 84 12.05 7.66 -3.74
N GLU A 85 12.81 8.55 -4.38
CA GLU A 85 14.07 8.19 -5.01
C GLU A 85 15.24 8.73 -4.17
N TYR A 86 16.35 8.00 -4.15
CA TYR A 86 17.62 8.45 -3.61
C TYR A 86 18.78 7.93 -4.48
N GLY A 87 20.02 8.30 -4.15
CA GLY A 87 21.22 7.74 -4.82
C GLY A 87 21.56 8.36 -6.17
N LYS A 88 21.13 9.61 -6.40
CA LYS A 88 21.28 10.27 -7.71
C LYS A 88 21.97 11.63 -7.61
N SER A 89 23.10 11.78 -8.31
CA SER A 89 23.93 13.00 -8.26
C SER A 89 23.23 14.26 -8.78
N SER A 90 22.20 14.11 -9.62
CA SER A 90 21.41 15.26 -10.08
C SER A 90 20.44 15.79 -9.01
N LEU A 91 20.23 15.05 -7.92
CA LEU A 91 19.45 15.51 -6.78
C LEU A 91 20.28 16.47 -5.92
N PRO A 92 19.67 17.46 -5.25
CA PRO A 92 20.43 18.45 -4.49
C PRO A 92 21.21 17.81 -3.32
N GLN A 93 22.53 18.01 -3.29
CA GLN A 93 23.39 17.54 -2.20
C GLN A 93 22.91 18.04 -0.83
N GLY A 94 22.44 19.30 -0.74
CA GLY A 94 21.90 19.87 0.51
C GLY A 94 20.62 19.20 1.01
N LYS A 95 19.99 18.34 0.20
CA LYS A 95 18.87 17.47 0.59
C LYS A 95 19.29 16.02 0.76
N GLY A 96 20.58 15.69 0.69
CA GLY A 96 21.08 14.33 0.84
C GLY A 96 20.83 13.44 -0.39
N TYR A 97 20.79 14.02 -1.59
CA TYR A 97 20.54 13.30 -2.85
C TYR A 97 19.27 12.44 -2.85
N LEU A 98 18.21 12.92 -2.20
CA LEU A 98 16.91 12.25 -2.12
C LEU A 98 15.76 13.18 -2.49
N GLN A 99 14.67 12.60 -2.97
CA GLN A 99 13.45 13.33 -3.31
C GLN A 99 12.20 12.48 -3.00
N GLN A 100 11.23 13.09 -2.32
CA GLN A 100 9.87 12.56 -2.24
C GLN A 100 9.16 12.80 -3.57
N LEU A 101 8.87 11.72 -4.30
CA LEU A 101 8.12 11.76 -5.56
C LEU A 101 6.62 11.77 -5.32
N VAL A 102 6.16 10.97 -4.35
CA VAL A 102 4.73 10.83 -4.01
C VAL A 102 4.59 10.74 -2.49
N PRO A 103 3.79 11.62 -1.83
CA PRO A 103 3.39 11.41 -0.43
C PRO A 103 2.54 10.15 -0.28
N LEU A 104 2.28 9.71 0.95
CA LEU A 104 1.28 8.66 1.19
C LEU A 104 -0.06 9.04 0.54
N THR A 105 -0.50 8.22 -0.40
CA THR A 105 -1.70 8.46 -1.21
C THR A 105 -2.40 7.15 -1.55
N THR A 106 -3.71 7.22 -1.77
CA THR A 106 -4.53 6.16 -2.35
C THR A 106 -4.55 6.20 -3.89
N ASP A 107 -3.97 7.24 -4.51
CA ASP A 107 -3.86 7.38 -5.96
C ASP A 107 -2.74 6.48 -6.51
N LEU A 108 -3.07 5.21 -6.73
CA LEU A 108 -2.13 4.19 -7.22
C LEU A 108 -1.63 4.48 -8.64
N ASP A 109 -2.41 5.20 -9.46
CA ASP A 109 -1.99 5.59 -10.80
C ASP A 109 -0.92 6.68 -10.75
N LEU A 110 -0.98 7.61 -9.79
CA LEU A 110 0.11 8.57 -9.55
C LEU A 110 1.40 7.87 -9.11
N VAL A 111 1.29 6.88 -8.22
CA VAL A 111 2.44 6.10 -7.77
C VAL A 111 3.06 5.35 -8.94
N SER A 112 2.23 4.68 -9.75
CA SER A 112 2.68 4.01 -10.97
C SER A 112 3.30 5.00 -11.96
N GLU A 113 2.69 6.17 -12.19
CA GLU A 113 3.25 7.20 -13.09
C GLU A 113 4.67 7.61 -12.66
N LYS A 114 4.87 7.91 -11.38
CA LYS A 114 6.18 8.31 -10.86
C LYS A 114 7.18 7.17 -10.87
N LEU A 115 6.76 5.95 -10.52
CA LEU A 115 7.60 4.76 -10.57
C LEU A 115 8.08 4.47 -12.01
N PHE A 116 7.18 4.56 -12.99
CA PHE A 116 7.51 4.38 -14.40
C PHE A 116 8.41 5.49 -14.96
N GLY A 117 8.31 6.69 -14.40
CA GLY A 117 9.15 7.84 -14.75
C GLY A 117 10.55 7.83 -14.14
N LEU A 118 10.88 6.88 -13.24
CA LEU A 118 12.21 6.78 -12.65
C LEU A 118 13.26 6.50 -13.73
N GLN A 119 14.40 7.18 -13.60
CA GLN A 119 15.57 7.02 -14.44
C GLN A 119 16.81 6.99 -13.57
N THR A 120 17.68 6.03 -13.83
CA THR A 120 18.93 5.88 -13.09
C THR A 120 19.94 6.93 -13.49
N ASN A 121 20.69 7.40 -12.49
CA ASN A 121 21.83 8.29 -12.65
C ASN A 121 22.65 8.22 -11.36
N GLY A 122 23.88 7.70 -11.44
CA GLY A 122 24.71 7.40 -10.27
C GLY A 122 24.89 8.57 -9.29
N GLY A 123 25.00 8.25 -8.01
CA GLY A 123 25.26 9.17 -6.91
C GLY A 123 25.34 8.40 -5.59
N ASP A 124 25.64 9.12 -4.51
CA ASP A 124 25.84 8.50 -3.20
C ASP A 124 24.52 8.03 -2.55
N GLU A 125 24.52 6.85 -1.93
CA GLU A 125 23.35 6.21 -1.34
C GLU A 125 23.17 6.53 0.17
N TYR A 126 22.47 7.61 0.52
CA TYR A 126 22.28 8.00 1.93
C TYR A 126 21.08 7.31 2.60
N CYS A 127 21.18 5.99 2.82
CA CYS A 127 20.12 5.15 3.40
C CYS A 127 19.58 5.68 4.74
N GLY A 128 20.47 6.05 5.67
CA GLY A 128 20.06 6.60 6.97
C GLY A 128 19.25 7.90 6.84
N TRP A 129 19.59 8.75 5.87
CA TRP A 129 18.92 10.02 5.64
C TRP A 129 17.53 9.82 5.04
N VAL A 130 17.39 9.00 3.99
CA VAL A 130 16.08 8.77 3.35
C VAL A 130 15.09 8.08 4.30
N ILE A 131 15.54 7.18 5.17
CA ILE A 131 14.71 6.59 6.24
C ILE A 131 14.24 7.67 7.22
N GLN A 132 15.16 8.54 7.66
CA GLN A 132 14.82 9.64 8.57
C GLN A 132 13.81 10.60 7.92
N GLU A 133 14.03 10.98 6.66
CA GLU A 133 13.16 11.90 5.92
C GLU A 133 11.75 11.30 5.75
N ALA A 134 11.65 10.03 5.32
CA ALA A 134 10.38 9.35 5.16
C ALA A 134 9.66 9.18 6.50
N THR A 135 10.39 8.91 7.58
CA THR A 135 9.83 8.81 8.95
C THR A 135 9.23 10.14 9.41
N GLN A 136 9.90 11.26 9.13
CA GLN A 136 9.54 12.57 9.68
C GLN A 136 8.52 13.34 8.82
N ASN A 137 8.54 13.16 7.49
CA ASN A 137 7.79 14.03 6.58
C ASN A 137 6.58 13.36 5.92
N LEU A 138 6.49 12.03 5.93
CA LEU A 138 5.26 11.36 5.52
C LEU A 138 4.21 11.46 6.63
N LYS A 139 2.94 11.62 6.23
CA LYS A 139 1.79 11.64 7.13
C LYS A 139 1.38 10.22 7.53
N TRP A 140 2.23 9.59 8.35
CA TRP A 140 1.95 8.29 8.93
C TRP A 140 0.72 8.33 9.84
N SER A 141 0.04 7.21 9.94
CA SER A 141 -1.07 7.02 10.86
C SER A 141 -0.58 7.08 12.31
N GLU A 142 -1.32 7.82 13.12
CA GLU A 142 -1.09 7.92 14.56
C GLU A 142 -1.53 6.64 15.31
N SER A 143 -2.29 5.77 14.65
CA SER A 143 -2.77 4.52 15.25
C SER A 143 -1.71 3.42 15.22
N ASN A 144 -1.46 2.81 16.38
CA ASN A 144 -0.63 1.60 16.50
C ASN A 144 -1.32 0.34 15.97
N GLU A 145 -2.61 0.43 15.61
CA GLU A 145 -3.33 -0.64 14.95
C GLU A 145 -3.12 -0.65 13.43
N ASP A 146 -2.55 0.40 12.86
CA ASP A 146 -2.23 0.41 11.44
C ASP A 146 -0.87 -0.20 11.16
N LEU A 147 -0.75 -0.78 9.97
CA LEU A 147 0.53 -1.27 9.49
C LEU A 147 1.27 -0.13 8.79
N LYS A 148 2.48 0.17 9.27
CA LYS A 148 3.36 1.19 8.72
C LYS A 148 4.69 0.56 8.35
N ILE A 149 5.04 0.59 7.07
CA ILE A 149 6.21 -0.10 6.53
C ILE A 149 7.02 0.87 5.66
N ILE A 150 8.32 0.89 5.86
CA ILE A 150 9.30 1.36 4.89
C ILE A 150 9.91 0.14 4.21
N ILE A 151 10.01 0.15 2.89
CA ILE A 151 10.80 -0.79 2.11
C ILE A 151 11.88 0.03 1.41
N ILE A 152 13.14 -0.17 1.79
CA ILE A 152 14.29 0.47 1.16
C ILE A 152 15.07 -0.55 0.32
N ALA A 153 15.50 -0.14 -0.87
CA ALA A 153 16.23 -1.00 -1.80
C ALA A 153 17.38 -0.24 -2.48
N GLY A 154 18.58 -0.85 -2.51
CA GLY A 154 19.82 -0.25 -2.98
C GLY A 154 20.97 -1.27 -3.03
N ASN A 155 22.16 -0.85 -3.45
CA ASN A 155 23.27 -1.78 -3.72
C ASN A 155 24.63 -1.36 -3.14
N GLU A 156 24.69 -0.28 -2.35
CA GLU A 156 25.92 0.17 -1.69
C GLU A 156 25.88 0.02 -0.16
N GLU A 157 26.95 0.47 0.51
CA GLU A 157 27.05 0.38 1.97
C GLU A 157 25.97 1.22 2.68
N PHE A 158 25.20 0.60 3.57
CA PHE A 158 24.05 1.21 4.25
C PHE A 158 24.44 2.35 5.21
N THR A 159 25.74 2.50 5.50
CA THR A 159 26.32 3.44 6.47
C THR A 159 26.63 4.81 5.86
N GLN A 160 26.48 4.98 4.55
CA GLN A 160 26.81 6.21 3.84
C GLN A 160 25.97 7.41 4.28
N GLY A 161 26.58 8.60 4.10
CA GLY A 161 25.99 9.88 4.46
C GLY A 161 26.26 10.29 5.91
N THR A 162 25.71 11.44 6.31
CA THR A 162 25.94 12.04 7.63
C THR A 162 24.94 11.60 8.70
N VAL A 163 23.84 10.97 8.30
CA VAL A 163 22.78 10.49 9.19
C VAL A 163 23.07 9.05 9.60
N ASP A 164 23.29 8.84 10.90
CA ASP A 164 23.48 7.50 11.47
C ASP A 164 22.22 6.64 11.29
N TYR A 165 22.29 5.63 10.41
CA TYR A 165 21.18 4.73 10.12
C TYR A 165 20.63 4.04 11.38
N LYS A 166 21.46 3.82 12.42
CA LYS A 166 21.00 3.20 13.66
C LYS A 166 19.99 4.09 14.38
N LYS A 167 20.22 5.42 14.36
CA LYS A 167 19.29 6.41 14.91
C LYS A 167 18.06 6.54 14.03
N ALA A 168 18.23 6.52 12.70
CA ALA A 168 17.12 6.58 11.75
C ALA A 168 16.16 5.38 11.92
N CYS A 169 16.68 4.15 11.90
CA CYS A 169 15.91 2.92 12.15
C CYS A 169 15.25 2.94 13.53
N LYS A 170 15.98 3.37 14.57
CA LYS A 170 15.39 3.50 15.92
C LYS A 170 14.24 4.52 15.95
N GLY A 171 14.38 5.63 15.22
CA GLY A 171 13.34 6.65 15.06
C GLY A 171 12.10 6.10 14.37
N ALA A 172 12.28 5.34 13.28
CA ALA A 172 11.18 4.69 12.56
C ALA A 172 10.38 3.75 13.47
N ILE A 173 11.05 2.79 14.13
CA ILE A 173 10.35 1.80 14.95
C ILE A 173 9.73 2.39 16.22
N THR A 174 10.29 3.46 16.78
CA THR A 174 9.67 4.19 17.90
C THR A 174 8.33 4.81 17.50
N ASN A 175 8.14 5.12 16.21
CA ASN A 175 6.86 5.56 15.64
C ASN A 175 6.00 4.40 15.10
N GLY A 176 6.36 3.15 15.41
CA GLY A 176 5.68 1.95 14.94
C GLY A 176 5.85 1.68 13.44
N ILE A 177 6.89 2.24 12.81
CA ILE A 177 7.21 2.05 11.39
C ILE A 177 8.29 0.98 11.29
N VAL A 178 7.96 -0.13 10.63
CA VAL A 178 8.89 -1.23 10.38
C VAL A 178 9.74 -0.92 9.15
N VAL A 179 11.05 -1.17 9.19
CA VAL A 179 11.95 -0.94 8.03
C VAL A 179 12.43 -2.26 7.45
N ASN A 180 11.89 -2.63 6.30
CA ASN A 180 12.36 -3.75 5.50
C ASN A 180 13.45 -3.27 4.53
N THR A 181 14.50 -4.06 4.37
CA THR A 181 15.68 -3.69 3.58
C THR A 181 15.92 -4.73 2.48
N ILE A 182 16.14 -4.29 1.25
CA ILE A 182 16.40 -5.14 0.08
C ILE A 182 17.76 -4.77 -0.50
N TYR A 183 18.75 -5.65 -0.35
CA TYR A 183 20.04 -5.47 -0.99
C TYR A 183 20.03 -6.05 -2.42
N CYS A 184 20.41 -5.24 -3.40
CA CYS A 184 20.49 -5.64 -4.80
C CYS A 184 21.87 -6.24 -5.10
N GLY A 185 22.06 -7.51 -4.74
CA GLY A 185 23.32 -8.21 -4.89
C GLY A 185 23.38 -9.50 -4.07
N ASP A 186 24.60 -9.93 -3.76
CA ASP A 186 24.83 -11.10 -2.93
C ASP A 186 24.34 -10.90 -1.49
N CYS A 187 23.66 -11.91 -0.94
CA CYS A 187 23.03 -11.81 0.37
C CYS A 187 24.04 -11.64 1.51
N GLU A 188 25.21 -12.29 1.43
CA GLU A 188 26.27 -12.15 2.43
C GLU A 188 26.95 -10.78 2.33
N GLU A 189 27.06 -10.23 1.13
CA GLU A 189 27.53 -8.86 0.92
C GLU A 189 26.61 -7.83 1.58
N GLY A 190 25.29 -7.91 1.40
CA GLY A 190 24.37 -6.98 2.07
C GLY A 190 24.42 -7.09 3.60
N ILE A 191 24.77 -8.26 4.17
CA ILE A 191 25.06 -8.40 5.60
C ILE A 191 26.33 -7.63 5.98
N ARG A 192 27.42 -7.77 5.20
CA ARG A 192 28.67 -7.01 5.40
C ARG A 192 28.48 -5.51 5.24
N TYR A 193 27.56 -5.10 4.37
CA TYR A 193 27.18 -3.71 4.12
C TYR A 193 26.05 -3.20 5.03
N TRP A 194 25.77 -3.90 6.12
CA TRP A 194 24.86 -3.47 7.19
C TRP A 194 23.38 -3.36 6.84
N TRP A 195 22.95 -3.84 5.67
CA TRP A 195 21.53 -3.88 5.31
C TRP A 195 20.73 -4.73 6.30
N LYS A 196 21.28 -5.90 6.68
CA LYS A 196 20.63 -6.76 7.67
C LYS A 196 20.50 -6.10 9.04
N ASP A 197 21.56 -5.46 9.51
CA ASP A 197 21.54 -4.74 10.80
C ASP A 197 20.54 -3.56 10.75
N GLY A 198 20.40 -2.89 9.60
CA GLY A 198 19.37 -1.88 9.36
C GLY A 198 17.95 -2.41 9.58
N ALA A 199 17.60 -3.55 8.98
CA ALA A 199 16.30 -4.20 9.16
C ALA A 199 16.08 -4.68 10.60
N ASP A 200 17.05 -5.38 11.19
CA ASP A 200 16.95 -5.95 12.53
C ASP A 200 16.69 -4.84 13.59
N ARG A 201 17.20 -3.62 13.38
CA ARG A 201 17.01 -2.48 14.29
C ARG A 201 15.61 -1.89 14.29
N ALA A 202 14.81 -2.19 13.27
CA ALA A 202 13.47 -1.65 13.10
C ALA A 202 12.43 -2.75 12.88
N ASP A 203 12.62 -3.92 13.51
CA ASP A 203 11.74 -5.09 13.46
C ASP A 203 11.37 -5.56 12.05
N GLY A 204 12.23 -5.23 11.08
CA GLY A 204 12.03 -5.53 9.68
C GLY A 204 12.61 -6.86 9.25
N LYS A 205 12.57 -7.07 7.93
CA LYS A 205 13.17 -8.21 7.26
C LYS A 205 14.27 -7.74 6.33
N TYR A 206 15.40 -8.43 6.41
CA TYR A 206 16.47 -8.33 5.44
C TYR A 206 16.24 -9.31 4.31
N MET A 207 16.43 -8.80 3.10
CA MET A 207 16.15 -9.48 1.86
C MET A 207 17.25 -9.12 0.87
N CYS A 208 17.54 -10.02 -0.05
CA CYS A 208 18.49 -9.83 -1.13
C CYS A 208 17.83 -10.30 -2.42
N ILE A 209 18.07 -9.57 -3.50
CA ILE A 209 17.57 -9.95 -4.83
C ILE A 209 18.71 -9.90 -5.83
N ASN A 210 18.59 -10.74 -6.85
CA ASN A 210 19.36 -10.57 -8.07
C ASN A 210 18.56 -9.67 -9.01
N GLN A 211 18.99 -8.43 -9.18
CA GLN A 211 18.32 -7.47 -10.05
C GLN A 211 18.33 -7.86 -11.52
N ASN A 212 19.25 -8.75 -11.93
CA ASN A 212 19.33 -9.26 -13.29
C ASN A 212 18.43 -10.47 -13.53
N ASP A 213 17.87 -11.08 -12.48
CA ASP A 213 16.89 -12.15 -12.67
C ASP A 213 15.63 -11.54 -13.29
N GLN A 214 15.22 -12.08 -14.42
CA GLN A 214 13.93 -11.74 -14.99
C GLN A 214 12.83 -12.38 -14.13
N VAL A 215 11.86 -11.58 -13.70
CA VAL A 215 10.69 -12.12 -13.02
C VAL A 215 9.90 -12.92 -14.04
N ALA A 216 9.96 -14.25 -13.94
CA ALA A 216 9.21 -15.14 -14.80
C ALA A 216 7.72 -15.00 -14.49
N HIS A 217 7.00 -14.27 -15.34
CA HIS A 217 5.55 -14.23 -15.27
C HIS A 217 4.98 -15.51 -15.89
N ILE A 218 4.15 -16.22 -15.12
CA ILE A 218 3.38 -17.35 -15.65
C ILE A 218 2.18 -16.77 -16.39
N GLU A 219 2.24 -16.78 -17.73
CA GLU A 219 1.08 -16.47 -18.54
C GLU A 219 -0.04 -17.49 -18.29
N THR A 220 -1.27 -16.98 -18.20
CA THR A 220 -2.43 -17.81 -17.93
C THR A 220 -3.47 -17.71 -19.05
N PRO A 221 -4.29 -18.75 -19.27
CA PRO A 221 -5.37 -18.68 -20.24
C PRO A 221 -6.44 -17.61 -19.90
N TYR A 222 -6.40 -17.04 -18.70
CA TYR A 222 -7.35 -16.04 -18.22
C TYR A 222 -6.87 -14.60 -18.46
N ASP A 223 -5.59 -14.39 -18.77
CA ASP A 223 -5.01 -13.05 -18.89
C ASP A 223 -5.68 -12.23 -20.01
N LYS A 224 -6.03 -12.89 -21.13
CA LYS A 224 -6.73 -12.26 -22.25
C LYS A 224 -8.15 -11.85 -21.88
N GLU A 225 -8.89 -12.71 -21.18
CA GLU A 225 -10.24 -12.41 -20.70
C GLU A 225 -10.23 -11.20 -19.77
N ILE A 226 -9.31 -11.19 -18.80
CA ILE A 226 -9.12 -10.07 -17.86
C ILE A 226 -8.75 -8.78 -18.60
N SER A 227 -7.85 -8.85 -19.59
CA SER A 227 -7.49 -7.68 -20.40
C SER A 227 -8.69 -7.11 -21.15
N THR A 228 -9.52 -7.96 -21.79
CA THR A 228 -10.72 -7.48 -22.49
C THR A 228 -11.71 -6.85 -21.52
N LEU A 229 -11.91 -7.45 -20.35
CA LEU A 229 -12.75 -6.87 -19.31
C LEU A 229 -12.21 -5.53 -18.78
N ASN A 230 -10.89 -5.34 -18.73
CA ASN A 230 -10.30 -4.04 -18.38
C ASN A 230 -10.60 -2.97 -19.43
N ASP A 231 -10.57 -3.32 -20.71
CA ASP A 231 -10.91 -2.39 -21.79
C ASP A 231 -12.39 -1.96 -21.71
N GLU A 232 -13.28 -2.86 -21.31
CA GLU A 232 -14.69 -2.51 -21.00
C GLU A 232 -14.80 -1.69 -19.70
N LEU A 233 -14.06 -2.05 -18.64
CA LEU A 233 -14.03 -1.31 -17.37
C LEU A 233 -13.67 0.16 -17.60
N ASN A 234 -12.70 0.43 -18.49
CA ASN A 234 -12.28 1.78 -18.85
C ASN A 234 -13.40 2.65 -19.43
N LYS A 235 -14.40 2.06 -20.08
CA LYS A 235 -15.56 2.77 -20.66
C LYS A 235 -16.63 3.13 -19.62
N THR A 236 -16.44 2.71 -18.37
CA THR A 236 -17.37 3.00 -17.28
C THR A 236 -16.96 4.23 -16.45
N TYR A 237 -15.75 4.76 -16.64
CA TYR A 237 -15.28 5.96 -15.94
C TYR A 237 -15.85 7.23 -16.56
N ILE A 238 -16.36 8.11 -15.69
CA ILE A 238 -16.96 9.39 -16.04
C ILE A 238 -16.10 10.48 -15.40
N ALA A 239 -15.09 10.93 -16.13
CA ALA A 239 -14.21 12.00 -15.66
C ALA A 239 -14.95 13.34 -15.56
N PHE A 240 -14.89 13.96 -14.39
CA PHE A 240 -15.40 15.32 -14.18
C PHE A 240 -14.27 16.33 -13.93
N GLY A 241 -14.52 17.57 -14.34
CA GLY A 241 -13.56 18.67 -14.23
C GLY A 241 -12.34 18.53 -15.14
N SER A 242 -11.49 19.56 -15.14
CA SER A 242 -10.23 19.54 -15.91
C SER A 242 -9.27 18.47 -15.38
N ALA A 243 -9.08 18.43 -14.06
CA ALA A 243 -8.21 17.47 -13.40
C ALA A 243 -8.66 16.02 -13.60
N GLY A 244 -9.96 15.77 -13.79
CA GLY A 244 -10.44 14.41 -14.03
C GLY A 244 -10.09 13.87 -15.41
N LYS A 245 -10.06 14.73 -16.44
CA LYS A 245 -9.58 14.34 -17.77
C LYS A 245 -8.11 13.92 -17.72
N ASP A 246 -7.28 14.68 -17.00
CA ASP A 246 -5.86 14.35 -16.83
C ASP A 246 -5.66 13.03 -16.06
N ARG A 247 -6.49 12.78 -15.04
CA ARG A 247 -6.44 11.54 -14.25
C ARG A 247 -6.94 10.33 -15.04
N GLN A 248 -7.98 10.47 -15.86
CA GLN A 248 -8.42 9.43 -16.78
C GLN A 248 -7.34 9.11 -17.82
N ALA A 249 -6.69 10.15 -18.38
CA ALA A 249 -5.57 9.96 -19.29
C ALA A 249 -4.38 9.26 -18.60
N ARG A 250 -4.08 9.62 -17.34
CA ARG A 250 -3.08 8.93 -16.52
C ARG A 250 -3.43 7.46 -16.33
N GLN A 251 -4.67 7.13 -15.97
CA GLN A 251 -5.14 5.76 -15.82
C GLN A 251 -4.88 4.93 -17.08
N LEU A 252 -5.25 5.45 -18.26
CA LEU A 252 -5.01 4.79 -19.55
C LEU A 252 -3.51 4.65 -19.85
N LYS A 253 -2.70 5.66 -19.50
CA LYS A 253 -1.25 5.56 -19.63
C LYS A 253 -0.67 4.47 -18.72
N GLN A 254 -1.20 4.31 -17.51
CA GLN A 254 -0.79 3.23 -16.61
C GLN A 254 -1.25 1.84 -17.09
N ASP A 255 -2.39 1.74 -17.78
CA ASP A 255 -2.79 0.51 -18.47
C ASP A 255 -1.77 0.14 -19.57
N ALA A 256 -1.34 1.11 -20.39
CA ALA A 256 -0.32 0.88 -21.43
C ALA A 256 1.05 0.54 -20.85
N ASN A 257 1.43 1.17 -19.73
CA ASN A 257 2.65 0.88 -18.98
C ASN A 257 2.64 -0.56 -18.40
N ALA A 258 1.50 -1.05 -17.88
CA ALA A 258 1.39 -2.43 -17.44
C ALA A 258 1.48 -3.42 -18.62
N ASP A 259 0.86 -3.07 -19.76
CA ASP A 259 0.91 -3.86 -21.00
C ASP A 259 2.33 -4.01 -21.56
N SER A 260 3.20 -3.01 -21.40
CA SER A 260 4.60 -3.10 -21.86
C SER A 260 5.43 -4.15 -21.12
N TYR A 261 4.97 -4.64 -19.97
CA TYR A 261 5.56 -5.77 -19.23
C TYR A 261 4.85 -7.11 -19.49
N GLY A 262 3.94 -7.15 -20.46
CA GLY A 262 3.24 -8.35 -20.88
C GLY A 262 1.86 -8.52 -20.25
N MET A 263 1.11 -9.47 -20.81
CA MET A 263 -0.31 -9.65 -20.52
C MET A 263 -0.59 -10.01 -19.07
N ALA A 264 0.34 -10.73 -18.42
CA ALA A 264 0.25 -11.07 -17.01
C ALA A 264 0.24 -9.81 -16.11
N ASN A 265 1.08 -8.81 -16.39
CA ASN A 265 1.11 -7.56 -15.62
C ASN A 265 -0.12 -6.70 -15.92
N LYS A 266 -0.53 -6.62 -17.20
CA LYS A 266 -1.82 -6.00 -17.56
C LYS A 266 -2.99 -6.61 -16.80
N ALA A 267 -3.02 -7.93 -16.64
CA ALA A 267 -4.03 -8.64 -15.87
C ALA A 267 -3.96 -8.30 -14.37
N GLU A 268 -2.77 -8.28 -13.75
CA GLU A 268 -2.61 -7.85 -12.35
C GLU A 268 -3.16 -6.44 -12.11
N ARG A 269 -2.86 -5.51 -13.02
CA ARG A 269 -3.40 -4.15 -12.94
C ARG A 269 -4.93 -4.14 -13.03
N ALA A 270 -5.52 -4.84 -14.00
CA ALA A 270 -6.96 -4.94 -14.15
C ALA A 270 -7.65 -5.51 -12.88
N ILE A 271 -7.01 -6.51 -12.25
CA ILE A 271 -7.46 -7.08 -10.98
C ILE A 271 -7.46 -6.00 -9.88
N SER A 272 -6.42 -5.17 -9.81
CA SER A 272 -6.36 -4.10 -8.81
C SER A 272 -7.46 -3.06 -8.99
N LYS A 273 -7.75 -2.66 -10.24
CA LYS A 273 -8.80 -1.69 -10.60
C LYS A 273 -10.22 -2.18 -10.29
N SER A 274 -10.41 -3.51 -10.25
CA SER A 274 -11.71 -4.10 -9.92
C SER A 274 -11.95 -4.25 -8.42
N LYS A 275 -10.99 -3.90 -7.56
CA LYS A 275 -11.13 -3.92 -6.10
C LYS A 275 -11.50 -2.52 -5.58
N LYS A 276 -12.80 -2.27 -5.38
CA LYS A 276 -13.34 -0.99 -4.90
C LYS A 276 -12.72 -0.51 -3.58
N SER A 277 -12.30 -1.42 -2.70
CA SER A 277 -11.68 -1.07 -1.41
C SER A 277 -10.29 -0.43 -1.55
N THR A 278 -9.62 -0.62 -2.68
CA THR A 278 -8.22 -0.20 -2.87
C THR A 278 -8.01 0.73 -4.05
N TYR A 279 -8.88 0.67 -5.05
CA TYR A 279 -8.84 1.55 -6.22
C TYR A 279 -10.10 2.42 -6.23
N ASN A 280 -9.98 3.60 -5.60
CA ASN A 280 -11.05 4.59 -5.45
C ASN A 280 -10.67 5.89 -6.17
N ASN A 281 -11.56 6.35 -7.04
CA ASN A 281 -11.36 7.50 -7.91
C ASN A 281 -12.40 8.61 -7.68
N ALA A 282 -13.07 8.66 -6.53
CA ALA A 282 -14.13 9.63 -6.23
C ALA A 282 -13.69 11.10 -6.41
N ALA A 283 -12.40 11.40 -6.31
CA ALA A 283 -11.84 12.72 -6.58
C ALA A 283 -11.94 13.17 -8.05
N TRP A 284 -12.26 12.28 -8.99
CA TRP A 284 -12.29 12.59 -10.42
C TRP A 284 -13.27 11.80 -11.27
N ASP A 285 -13.78 10.68 -10.78
CA ASP A 285 -14.74 9.82 -11.46
C ASP A 285 -16.12 9.92 -10.80
N ALA A 286 -17.14 10.26 -11.58
CA ALA A 286 -18.48 10.53 -11.06
C ALA A 286 -19.17 9.27 -10.50
N VAL A 287 -18.86 8.08 -11.01
CA VAL A 287 -19.43 6.82 -10.48
C VAL A 287 -18.91 6.55 -9.07
N ASP A 288 -17.60 6.66 -8.85
CA ASP A 288 -17.03 6.50 -7.51
C ASP A 288 -17.46 7.64 -6.58
N ALA A 289 -17.54 8.89 -7.06
CA ALA A 289 -17.99 10.03 -6.28
C ALA A 289 -19.45 9.89 -5.81
N VAL A 290 -20.35 9.42 -6.68
CA VAL A 290 -21.75 9.15 -6.33
C VAL A 290 -21.90 7.99 -5.35
N ALA A 291 -20.98 7.02 -5.39
CA ALA A 291 -20.96 5.94 -4.40
C ALA A 291 -20.56 6.42 -2.99
N GLU A 292 -19.92 7.59 -2.86
CA GLU A 292 -19.59 8.23 -1.58
C GLU A 292 -20.61 9.29 -1.15
N ASP A 293 -21.14 10.08 -2.10
CA ASP A 293 -22.21 11.06 -1.91
C ASP A 293 -23.24 10.91 -3.05
N GLU A 294 -24.40 10.31 -2.77
CA GLU A 294 -25.46 10.09 -3.76
C GLU A 294 -25.95 11.39 -4.42
N GLU A 295 -25.79 12.54 -3.76
CA GLU A 295 -26.16 13.84 -4.28
C GLU A 295 -25.05 14.52 -5.09
N PHE A 296 -23.85 13.92 -5.17
CA PHE A 296 -22.67 14.51 -5.82
C PHE A 296 -22.99 15.02 -7.23
N ILE A 297 -23.66 14.20 -8.03
CA ILE A 297 -23.96 14.54 -9.42
C ILE A 297 -24.95 15.70 -9.56
N VAL A 298 -25.75 15.96 -8.53
CA VAL A 298 -26.70 17.08 -8.48
C VAL A 298 -25.97 18.38 -8.13
N LYS A 299 -24.92 18.29 -7.31
CA LYS A 299 -24.09 19.41 -6.85
C LYS A 299 -23.00 19.79 -7.85
N LEU A 300 -22.75 18.96 -8.87
CA LEU A 300 -21.67 19.18 -9.83
C LEU A 300 -22.02 20.30 -10.82
N GLU A 301 -21.18 21.34 -10.83
CA GLU A 301 -21.31 22.49 -11.73
C GLU A 301 -21.28 22.08 -13.21
N GLU A 302 -22.04 22.77 -14.05
CA GLU A 302 -22.23 22.40 -15.46
C GLU A 302 -20.91 22.41 -16.25
N GLU A 303 -19.98 23.32 -15.92
CA GLU A 303 -18.66 23.41 -16.55
C GLU A 303 -17.76 22.22 -16.22
N GLN A 304 -18.01 21.54 -15.09
CA GLN A 304 -17.25 20.37 -14.66
C GLN A 304 -17.78 19.08 -15.30
N LEU A 305 -18.97 19.09 -15.90
CA LEU A 305 -19.53 17.91 -16.54
C LEU A 305 -18.77 17.52 -17.81
N PRO A 306 -18.65 16.21 -18.09
CA PRO A 306 -18.22 15.76 -19.40
C PRO A 306 -19.23 16.18 -20.48
N GLU A 307 -18.75 16.33 -21.72
CA GLU A 307 -19.55 16.86 -22.83
C GLU A 307 -20.85 16.08 -23.10
N GLU A 308 -20.83 14.77 -22.89
CA GLU A 308 -22.01 13.91 -23.03
C GLU A 308 -23.12 14.28 -22.03
N MET A 309 -22.75 14.69 -20.82
CA MET A 309 -23.70 14.96 -19.72
C MET A 309 -24.21 16.40 -19.68
N LYS A 310 -23.56 17.34 -20.36
CA LYS A 310 -24.03 18.75 -20.42
C LYS A 310 -25.42 18.87 -21.03
N LYS A 311 -25.73 18.03 -22.03
CA LYS A 311 -27.03 18.00 -22.71
C LYS A 311 -28.11 17.23 -21.96
N MET A 312 -27.74 16.50 -20.92
CA MET A 312 -28.66 15.69 -20.11
C MET A 312 -29.33 16.57 -19.05
N THR A 313 -30.62 16.31 -18.82
CA THR A 313 -31.35 16.76 -17.64
C THR A 313 -30.78 16.12 -16.37
N MET A 314 -31.14 16.66 -15.21
CA MET A 314 -30.65 16.13 -13.93
C MET A 314 -31.01 14.65 -13.71
N GLU A 315 -32.22 14.25 -14.13
CA GLU A 315 -32.66 12.86 -14.02
C GLU A 315 -31.89 11.93 -14.98
N GLU A 316 -31.65 12.38 -16.21
CA GLU A 316 -30.83 11.64 -17.18
C GLU A 316 -29.38 11.49 -16.70
N ARG A 317 -28.80 12.50 -16.04
CA ARG A 317 -27.46 12.41 -15.44
C ARG A 317 -27.39 11.34 -14.35
N LYS A 318 -28.38 11.31 -13.44
CA LYS A 318 -28.48 10.28 -12.39
C LYS A 318 -28.57 8.89 -12.99
N ASN A 319 -29.50 8.70 -13.94
CA ASN A 319 -29.70 7.42 -14.61
C ASN A 319 -28.44 6.98 -15.36
N TYR A 320 -27.75 7.89 -16.05
CA TYR A 320 -26.51 7.58 -16.76
C TYR A 320 -25.40 7.11 -15.81
N VAL A 321 -25.19 7.80 -14.67
CA VAL A 321 -24.20 7.38 -13.67
C VAL A 321 -24.58 6.04 -13.04
N GLU A 322 -25.86 5.81 -12.75
CA GLU A 322 -26.35 4.54 -12.19
C GLU A 322 -26.18 3.37 -13.18
N GLU A 323 -26.46 3.57 -14.46
CA GLU A 323 -26.23 2.58 -15.51
C GLU A 323 -24.74 2.23 -15.61
N LYS A 324 -23.86 3.24 -15.60
CA LYS A 324 -22.41 3.02 -15.60
C LYS A 324 -21.91 2.34 -14.33
N ALA A 325 -22.50 2.62 -13.18
CA ALA A 325 -22.20 1.93 -11.93
C ALA A 325 -22.55 0.44 -12.02
N LYS A 326 -23.76 0.10 -12.51
CA LYS A 326 -24.19 -1.30 -12.70
C LYS A 326 -23.32 -2.05 -13.71
N GLU A 327 -22.99 -1.41 -14.83
CA GLU A 327 -22.07 -1.95 -15.84
C GLU A 327 -20.70 -2.25 -15.22
N ARG A 328 -20.15 -1.29 -14.45
CA ARG A 328 -18.88 -1.41 -13.76
C ARG A 328 -18.89 -2.57 -12.76
N GLU A 329 -19.89 -2.66 -11.89
CA GLU A 329 -19.98 -3.71 -10.88
C GLU A 329 -19.97 -5.11 -11.50
N GLU A 330 -20.70 -5.31 -12.60
CA GLU A 330 -20.73 -6.58 -13.31
C GLU A 330 -19.37 -6.92 -13.97
N ILE A 331 -18.71 -5.94 -14.57
CA ILE A 331 -17.36 -6.13 -15.14
C ILE A 331 -16.34 -6.46 -14.04
N GLN A 332 -16.37 -5.71 -12.93
CA GLN A 332 -15.50 -5.94 -11.79
C GLN A 332 -15.69 -7.35 -11.20
N ARG A 333 -16.95 -7.82 -11.07
CA ARG A 333 -17.27 -9.18 -10.66
C ARG A 333 -16.64 -10.22 -11.58
N LYS A 334 -16.77 -10.06 -12.91
CA LYS A 334 -16.17 -10.97 -13.90
C LYS A 334 -14.65 -10.99 -13.81
N ILE A 335 -14.01 -9.83 -13.65
CA ILE A 335 -12.55 -9.75 -13.47
C ILE A 335 -12.14 -10.54 -12.22
N GLN A 336 -12.83 -10.36 -11.09
CA GLN A 336 -12.52 -11.07 -9.84
C GLN A 336 -12.75 -12.59 -9.96
N GLU A 337 -13.75 -13.04 -10.72
CA GLU A 337 -13.97 -14.46 -11.00
C GLU A 337 -12.84 -15.07 -11.86
N ALA A 338 -12.43 -14.37 -12.91
CA ALA A 338 -11.29 -14.77 -13.73
C ALA A 338 -9.98 -14.73 -12.93
N ALA A 339 -9.80 -13.73 -12.05
CA ALA A 339 -8.66 -13.61 -11.16
C ALA A 339 -8.50 -14.82 -10.23
N LYS A 340 -9.61 -15.31 -9.65
CA LYS A 340 -9.58 -16.52 -8.81
C LYS A 340 -9.08 -17.75 -9.59
N LYS A 341 -9.54 -17.93 -10.83
CA LYS A 341 -9.09 -19.02 -11.70
C LYS A 341 -7.61 -18.86 -12.08
N ARG A 342 -7.19 -17.63 -12.37
CA ARG A 342 -5.81 -17.26 -12.64
C ARG A 342 -4.88 -17.61 -11.48
N THR A 343 -5.22 -17.20 -10.25
CA THR A 343 -4.44 -17.51 -9.05
C THR A 343 -4.35 -19.02 -8.81
N ALA A 344 -5.45 -19.76 -8.99
CA ALA A 344 -5.45 -21.21 -8.86
C ALA A 344 -4.52 -21.89 -9.88
N PHE A 345 -4.54 -21.42 -11.14
CA PHE A 345 -3.66 -21.91 -12.20
C PHE A 345 -2.18 -21.65 -11.90
N ILE A 346 -1.83 -20.42 -11.49
CA ILE A 346 -0.47 -20.04 -11.12
C ILE A 346 0.03 -20.88 -9.95
N THR A 347 -0.81 -21.05 -8.92
CA THR A 347 -0.49 -21.86 -7.74
C THR A 347 -0.19 -23.31 -8.12
N GLU A 348 -0.99 -23.90 -9.02
CA GLU A 348 -0.76 -25.27 -9.46
C GLU A 348 0.52 -25.39 -10.30
N LYS A 349 0.78 -24.43 -11.19
CA LYS A 349 2.02 -24.39 -11.97
C LYS A 349 3.27 -24.26 -11.10
N HIS A 350 3.21 -23.49 -10.01
CA HIS A 350 4.32 -23.42 -9.06
C HIS A 350 4.57 -24.75 -8.34
N LYS A 351 3.53 -25.54 -8.01
CA LYS A 351 3.72 -26.89 -7.43
C LYS A 351 4.35 -27.86 -8.43
N GLU A 352 3.96 -27.77 -9.70
CA GLU A 352 4.53 -28.60 -10.78
C GLU A 352 6.02 -28.27 -11.03
N ALA A 353 6.42 -27.02 -10.80
CA ALA A 353 7.78 -26.52 -11.01
C ALA A 353 8.69 -26.63 -9.78
N ALA A 354 8.35 -27.44 -8.76
CA ALA A 354 9.10 -27.58 -7.51
C ALA A 354 10.57 -27.98 -7.76
N GLY A 355 11.45 -26.97 -7.81
CA GLY A 355 12.88 -27.13 -8.12
C GLY A 355 13.66 -25.81 -8.18
N ASP A 356 13.02 -24.69 -8.56
CA ASP A 356 13.69 -23.37 -8.73
C ASP A 356 12.89 -22.22 -8.09
N GLU A 357 12.68 -22.23 -6.77
CA GLU A 357 12.17 -21.06 -6.07
C GLU A 357 13.26 -19.97 -6.02
N LYS A 358 13.32 -19.14 -7.06
CA LYS A 358 14.18 -17.95 -7.07
C LYS A 358 13.57 -16.86 -6.17
N ASN A 359 14.41 -16.20 -5.38
CA ASN A 359 14.05 -15.05 -4.55
C ASN A 359 13.79 -13.82 -5.43
N THR A 360 12.61 -13.72 -6.03
CA THR A 360 12.17 -12.51 -6.74
C THR A 360 11.72 -11.43 -5.75
N LEU A 361 11.82 -10.17 -6.18
CA LEU A 361 11.45 -9.00 -5.38
C LEU A 361 10.04 -9.13 -4.77
N ASP A 362 9.06 -9.59 -5.55
CA ASP A 362 7.69 -9.79 -5.09
C ASP A 362 7.54 -10.91 -4.06
N ALA A 363 8.08 -12.11 -4.31
CA ALA A 363 7.90 -13.25 -3.39
C ALA A 363 8.42 -12.91 -1.99
N VAL A 364 9.55 -12.20 -1.96
CA VAL A 364 10.27 -11.85 -0.75
C VAL A 364 9.60 -10.67 -0.03
N MET A 365 9.20 -9.61 -0.76
CA MET A 365 8.42 -8.50 -0.18
C MET A 365 7.05 -8.94 0.33
N LEU A 366 6.30 -9.70 -0.45
CA LEU A 366 4.94 -10.14 -0.10
C LEU A 366 4.95 -10.98 1.18
N LYS A 367 5.91 -11.90 1.32
CA LYS A 367 6.07 -12.70 2.53
C LYS A 367 6.33 -11.82 3.75
N ALA A 368 7.27 -10.87 3.67
CA ALA A 368 7.61 -9.98 4.77
C ALA A 368 6.40 -9.12 5.19
N VAL A 369 5.74 -8.50 4.22
CA VAL A 369 4.58 -7.63 4.44
C VAL A 369 3.40 -8.43 5.02
N ARG A 370 3.15 -9.65 4.54
CA ARG A 370 2.10 -10.53 5.06
C ARG A 370 2.34 -10.92 6.51
N GLU A 371 3.54 -11.37 6.86
CA GLU A 371 3.90 -11.69 8.25
C GLU A 371 3.72 -10.46 9.18
N GLN A 372 4.09 -9.27 8.71
CA GLN A 372 3.97 -8.03 9.48
C GLN A 372 2.51 -7.57 9.63
N ALA A 373 1.71 -7.72 8.57
CA ALA A 373 0.28 -7.46 8.59
C ALA A 373 -0.45 -8.42 9.56
N GLU A 374 -0.11 -9.72 9.53
CA GLU A 374 -0.68 -10.72 10.45
C GLU A 374 -0.35 -10.40 11.92
N LYS A 375 0.87 -9.93 12.22
CA LYS A 375 1.23 -9.41 13.56
C LYS A 375 0.36 -8.23 13.98
N GLN A 376 -0.07 -7.40 13.04
CA GLN A 376 -1.02 -6.30 13.25
C GLN A 376 -2.50 -6.73 13.19
N LYS A 377 -2.77 -8.04 13.27
CA LYS A 377 -4.11 -8.65 13.28
C LYS A 377 -4.88 -8.48 11.97
N PHE A 378 -4.20 -8.20 10.86
CA PHE A 378 -4.78 -8.36 9.54
C PHE A 378 -4.90 -9.85 9.20
N LYS A 379 -5.97 -10.22 8.51
CA LYS A 379 -6.23 -11.58 8.05
C LYS A 379 -6.34 -11.57 6.53
N PHE A 380 -5.57 -12.41 5.86
CA PHE A 380 -5.63 -12.55 4.42
C PHE A 380 -6.68 -13.59 4.06
N GLU A 381 -7.49 -13.30 3.04
CA GLU A 381 -8.39 -14.31 2.47
C GLU A 381 -7.56 -15.45 1.88
N LYS A 382 -8.06 -16.68 2.06
CA LYS A 382 -7.39 -17.91 1.58
C LYS A 382 -7.72 -18.20 0.13
#